data_AF-A0AAJ1EUX0-F1
#
_entry.id   AF-A0AAJ1EUX0-F1
#
_cell.length_a   1.000
_cell.length_b   1.000
_cell.length_c   1.000
_cell.angle_alpha   90.00
_cell.angle_beta   90.00
_cell.angle_gamma   90.00
#
_symmetry.space_group_name_H-M   'P 1'
#
loop_
_entity.id
_entity.type
_entity.pdbx_description
1 polymer ?
#
loop_
_entity_poly.entity_id
_entity_poly.type
_entity_poly.pdbx_seq_one_letter_code
_entity_poly.pdbx_strand_id
1 'polypeptide(L)'
;MLKQIGYFPLIGGYKHLFRVPFTKTYKIGTTFEEIVALYEFDSDLRDLFFKYLLQIERNLRSLMSYYFTEKYGESQDAYLDSSNYNTNRRNQKVVARLISTLNTRLKSDTLDFAFSFAEYTA
;
A
#
# COMPACT_ATOMS: atom_id res chain seq x y z
N MET A 1 20.04 3.51 16.80
CA MET A 1 19.50 2.15 16.57
C MET A 1 18.40 1.74 17.57
N LEU A 2 18.70 1.34 18.83
CA LEU A 2 17.66 0.94 19.80
C LEU A 2 16.63 2.04 20.14
N LYS A 3 17.04 3.32 20.08
CA LYS A 3 16.13 4.48 20.22
C LYS A 3 15.17 4.67 19.02
N GLN A 4 15.48 4.10 17.86
CA GLN A 4 14.67 4.24 16.63
C GLN A 4 13.71 3.06 16.43
N ILE A 5 14.17 1.83 16.70
CA ILE A 5 13.40 0.59 16.43
C ILE A 5 12.71 0.06 17.69
N GLY A 6 13.28 0.35 18.86
CA GLY A 6 12.90 -0.26 20.13
C GLY A 6 13.47 -1.66 20.31
N TYR A 7 13.79 -2.01 21.57
CA TYR A 7 14.34 -3.33 21.91
C TYR A 7 13.34 -4.48 21.69
N PHE A 8 12.07 -4.27 22.04
CA PHE A 8 11.06 -5.33 21.99
C PHE A 8 10.70 -5.80 20.58
N PRO A 9 10.51 -4.93 19.57
CA PRO A 9 10.28 -5.38 18.19
C PRO A 9 11.49 -6.13 17.62
N LEU A 10 12.69 -5.62 17.85
CA LEU A 10 13.94 -6.23 17.39
C LEU A 10 14.16 -7.61 18.00
N ILE A 11 14.18 -7.71 19.32
CA ILE A 11 14.44 -8.98 19.99
C ILE A 11 13.23 -9.92 19.87
N GLY A 12 12.00 -9.40 19.95
CA GLY A 12 10.79 -10.19 19.77
C GLY A 12 10.73 -10.85 18.38
N GLY A 13 11.06 -10.09 17.33
CA GLY A 13 11.03 -10.54 15.95
C GLY A 13 12.14 -11.53 15.61
N TYR A 14 13.38 -11.29 16.04
CA TYR A 14 14.54 -11.98 15.43
C TYR A 14 15.27 -12.94 16.37
N LYS A 15 15.07 -12.88 17.70
CA LYS A 15 15.83 -13.71 18.67
C LYS A 15 15.71 -15.21 18.45
N HIS A 16 14.59 -15.66 17.89
CA HIS A 16 14.27 -17.08 17.79
C HIS A 16 15.24 -17.83 16.86
N LEU A 17 15.77 -17.16 15.85
CA LEU A 17 16.77 -17.71 14.91
C LEU A 17 18.12 -17.95 15.57
N PHE A 18 18.41 -17.22 16.65
CA PHE A 18 19.65 -17.28 17.41
C PHE A 18 19.55 -18.11 18.69
N ARG A 19 18.36 -18.65 19.01
CA ARG A 19 18.15 -19.51 20.18
C ARG A 19 18.29 -20.98 19.83
N VAL A 20 18.71 -21.78 20.80
CA VAL A 20 18.67 -23.23 20.68
C VAL A 20 17.21 -23.68 20.84
N PRO A 21 16.65 -24.46 19.91
CA PRO A 21 15.26 -24.92 19.97
C PRO A 21 14.92 -25.55 21.33
N PHE A 22 13.70 -25.29 21.82
CA PHE A 22 13.19 -25.83 23.09
C PHE A 22 13.99 -25.43 24.35
N THR A 23 14.94 -24.52 24.23
CA THR A 23 15.68 -23.95 25.37
C THR A 23 15.42 -22.45 25.51
N LYS A 24 15.84 -21.89 26.66
CA LYS A 24 15.86 -20.43 26.85
C LYS A 24 17.22 -19.80 26.52
N THR A 25 18.18 -20.55 25.99
CA THR A 25 19.55 -20.10 25.77
C THR A 25 19.79 -19.69 24.31
N TYR A 26 20.71 -18.74 24.13
CA TYR A 26 21.23 -18.39 22.82
C TYR A 26 22.28 -19.42 22.38
N LYS A 27 22.43 -19.58 21.07
CA LYS A 27 23.53 -20.36 20.49
C LYS A 27 24.87 -19.76 20.92
N ILE A 28 25.89 -20.61 21.03
CA ILE A 28 27.23 -20.17 21.41
C ILE A 28 27.76 -19.21 20.33
N GLY A 29 28.30 -18.08 20.75
CA GLY A 29 28.84 -17.05 19.86
C GLY A 29 27.81 -16.00 19.40
N THR A 30 26.52 -16.17 19.71
CA THR A 30 25.51 -15.16 19.36
C THR A 30 25.80 -13.82 20.05
N THR A 31 25.94 -12.77 19.25
CA THR A 31 26.04 -11.39 19.74
C THR A 31 24.75 -10.60 19.49
N PHE A 32 24.59 -9.46 20.16
CA PHE A 32 23.46 -8.58 19.89
C PHE A 32 23.59 -7.99 18.47
N GLU A 33 24.81 -7.69 18.05
CA GLU A 33 25.18 -7.13 16.75
C GLU A 33 24.77 -8.05 15.59
N GLU A 34 24.84 -9.37 15.74
CA GLU A 34 24.33 -10.30 14.72
C GLU A 34 22.80 -10.23 14.57
N ILE A 35 22.08 -10.04 15.68
CA ILE A 35 20.62 -9.87 15.65
C ILE A 35 20.26 -8.54 14.98
N VAL A 36 21.04 -7.49 15.25
CA VAL A 36 20.94 -6.19 14.57
C VAL A 36 21.17 -6.33 13.07
N ALA A 37 22.26 -6.98 12.67
CA ALA A 37 22.61 -7.16 11.25
C ALA A 37 21.51 -7.90 10.48
N LEU A 38 20.89 -8.90 11.09
CA LEU A 38 19.75 -9.61 10.48
C LEU A 38 18.52 -8.71 10.32
N TYR A 39 18.24 -7.86 11.31
CA TYR A 39 17.15 -6.89 11.20
C TYR A 39 17.41 -5.88 10.09
N GLU A 40 18.63 -5.35 9.99
CA GLU A 40 19.00 -4.38 8.95
C GLU A 40 18.87 -5.01 7.57
N PHE A 41 19.39 -6.22 7.38
CA PHE A 41 19.21 -6.98 6.14
C PHE A 41 17.74 -7.17 5.75
N ASP A 42 16.88 -7.57 6.70
CA ASP A 42 15.45 -7.74 6.44
C ASP A 42 14.74 -6.40 6.18
N SER A 43 15.19 -5.30 6.79
CA SER A 43 14.73 -3.95 6.48
C SER A 43 15.06 -3.56 5.04
N ASP A 44 16.32 -3.73 4.64
CA ASP A 44 16.78 -3.39 3.29
C ASP A 44 16.06 -4.23 2.23
N LEU A 45 15.82 -5.51 2.53
CA LEU A 45 15.05 -6.41 1.67
C LEU A 45 13.60 -5.92 1.53
N ARG A 46 12.94 -5.54 2.62
CA ARG A 46 11.56 -5.00 2.56
C ARG A 46 11.49 -3.72 1.75
N ASP A 47 12.45 -2.82 1.90
CA ASP A 47 12.51 -1.57 1.13
C ASP A 47 12.70 -1.86 -0.37
N LEU A 48 13.54 -2.84 -0.71
CA LEU A 48 13.74 -3.28 -2.08
C LEU A 48 12.44 -3.84 -2.69
N PHE A 49 11.75 -4.74 -1.99
CA PHE A 49 10.47 -5.28 -2.44
C PHE A 49 9.43 -4.18 -2.60
N PHE A 50 9.33 -3.26 -1.64
CA PHE A 50 8.37 -2.17 -1.68
C PHE A 50 8.58 -1.27 -2.90
N LYS A 51 9.84 -0.92 -3.22
CA LYS A 51 10.19 -0.16 -4.43
C LYS A 51 9.65 -0.81 -5.71
N TYR A 52 9.85 -2.12 -5.86
CA TYR A 52 9.40 -2.82 -7.06
C TYR A 52 7.89 -3.05 -7.07
N LEU A 53 7.26 -3.32 -5.92
CA LEU A 53 5.80 -3.43 -5.82
C LEU A 53 5.12 -2.11 -6.21
N LEU A 54 5.66 -0.95 -5.80
CA LEU A 54 5.16 0.35 -6.25
C LEU A 54 5.32 0.58 -7.75
N GLN A 55 6.38 0.07 -8.37
CA GLN A 55 6.54 0.13 -9.83
C GLN A 55 5.51 -0.74 -10.55
N ILE A 56 5.31 -1.97 -10.07
CA ILE A 56 4.30 -2.89 -10.59
C ILE A 56 2.89 -2.30 -10.43
N GLU A 57 2.58 -1.72 -9.27
CA GLU A 57 1.28 -1.10 -9.01
C GLU A 57 1.00 0.06 -9.97
N ARG A 58 1.98 0.95 -10.20
CA ARG A 58 1.84 2.06 -11.16
C ARG A 58 1.59 1.57 -12.58
N ASN A 59 2.32 0.53 -13.01
CA ASN A 59 2.13 -0.07 -14.33
C ASN A 59 0.74 -0.71 -14.44
N LEU A 60 0.31 -1.45 -13.43
CA LEU A 60 -1.00 -2.08 -13.41
C LEU A 60 -2.12 -1.04 -13.43
N ARG A 61 -2.00 0.05 -12.66
CA ARG A 61 -2.98 1.15 -12.65
C ARG A 61 -3.11 1.78 -14.05
N SER A 62 -1.98 2.00 -14.71
CA SER A 62 -1.94 2.58 -16.06
C SER A 62 -2.60 1.66 -17.08
N LEU A 63 -2.28 0.36 -17.05
CA LEU A 63 -2.90 -0.64 -17.94
C LEU A 63 -4.40 -0.76 -17.70
N MET A 64 -4.83 -0.82 -16.43
CA MET A 64 -6.26 -0.91 -16.10
C MET A 64 -7.02 0.33 -16.57
N SER A 65 -6.43 1.52 -16.46
CA SER A 65 -7.03 2.76 -16.97
C SER A 65 -7.10 2.76 -18.50
N TYR A 66 -6.02 2.35 -19.16
CA TYR A 66 -5.95 2.27 -20.62
C TYR A 66 -7.01 1.32 -21.17
N TYR A 67 -7.08 0.08 -20.68
CA TYR A 67 -8.05 -0.89 -21.20
C TYR A 67 -9.50 -0.54 -20.84
N PHE A 68 -9.72 0.19 -19.74
CA PHE A 68 -11.04 0.68 -19.40
C PHE A 68 -11.51 1.77 -20.37
N THR A 69 -10.66 2.76 -20.62
CA THR A 69 -10.94 3.88 -21.54
C THR A 69 -11.04 3.42 -22.99
N GLU A 70 -10.20 2.48 -23.41
CA GLU A 70 -10.27 1.86 -24.74
C GLU A 70 -11.63 1.17 -24.98
N LYS A 71 -12.24 0.58 -23.94
CA LYS A 71 -13.50 -0.15 -24.05
C LYS A 71 -14.74 0.73 -23.89
N TYR A 72 -14.73 1.70 -22.98
CA TYR A 72 -15.91 2.46 -22.57
C TYR A 72 -15.82 3.96 -22.89
N GLY A 73 -14.69 4.42 -23.41
CA GLY A 73 -14.39 5.81 -23.73
C GLY A 73 -13.68 6.57 -22.60
N GLU A 74 -13.22 7.78 -22.92
CA GLU A 74 -12.42 8.64 -22.04
C GLU A 74 -13.27 9.46 -21.03
N SER A 75 -14.61 9.36 -21.10
CA SER A 75 -15.47 10.15 -20.21
C SER A 75 -15.37 9.69 -18.76
N GLN A 76 -15.21 10.64 -17.84
CA GLN A 76 -15.19 10.36 -16.39
C GLN A 76 -16.49 9.67 -15.93
N ASP A 77 -17.62 9.96 -16.58
CA ASP A 77 -18.91 9.34 -16.26
C ASP A 77 -18.90 7.83 -16.51
N ALA A 78 -18.04 7.34 -17.42
CA ALA A 78 -17.91 5.91 -17.70
C ALA A 78 -17.42 5.13 -16.46
N TYR A 79 -16.60 5.75 -15.60
CA TYR A 79 -16.15 5.16 -14.32
C TYR A 79 -17.23 5.16 -13.23
N LEU A 80 -18.29 5.96 -13.40
CA LEU A 80 -19.40 6.04 -12.45
C LEU A 80 -20.56 5.13 -12.84
N ASP A 81 -20.59 4.65 -14.09
CA ASP A 81 -21.60 3.71 -14.54
C ASP A 81 -21.30 2.29 -14.07
N SER A 82 -22.17 1.78 -13.18
CA SER A 82 -22.13 0.41 -12.69
C SER A 82 -22.23 -0.65 -13.79
N SER A 83 -22.84 -0.33 -14.93
CA SER A 83 -23.01 -1.26 -16.05
C SER A 83 -21.69 -1.61 -16.74
N ASN A 84 -20.68 -0.73 -16.64
CA ASN A 84 -19.34 -0.94 -17.19
C ASN A 84 -18.47 -1.92 -16.37
N TYR A 85 -18.98 -2.36 -15.21
CA TYR A 85 -18.29 -3.29 -14.32
C TYR A 85 -18.97 -4.67 -14.25
N ASN A 86 -18.26 -5.65 -13.72
CA ASN A 86 -18.84 -6.96 -13.44
C ASN A 86 -19.75 -6.89 -12.21
N THR A 87 -21.07 -6.82 -12.43
CA THR A 87 -22.11 -6.67 -11.41
C THR A 87 -22.71 -7.99 -10.91
N ASN A 88 -21.99 -9.11 -11.05
CA ASN A 88 -22.39 -10.38 -10.45
C ASN A 88 -22.69 -10.22 -8.95
N ARG A 89 -23.58 -11.04 -8.38
CA ARG A 89 -24.03 -10.94 -6.97
C ARG A 89 -22.90 -10.81 -5.94
N ARG A 90 -21.74 -11.41 -6.21
CA ARG A 90 -20.53 -11.30 -5.37
C ARG A 90 -19.87 -9.92 -5.41
N ASN A 91 -19.87 -9.29 -6.58
CA ASN A 91 -19.14 -8.05 -6.85
C ASN A 91 -19.99 -6.80 -6.68
N GLN A 92 -21.32 -6.92 -6.68
CA GLN A 92 -22.25 -5.79 -6.61
C GLN A 92 -21.94 -4.82 -5.46
N LYS A 93 -21.66 -5.34 -4.25
CA LYS A 93 -21.30 -4.52 -3.09
C LYS A 93 -19.96 -3.79 -3.29
N VAL A 94 -19.00 -4.45 -3.93
CA VAL A 94 -17.66 -3.89 -4.19
C VAL A 94 -17.76 -2.78 -5.23
N VAL A 95 -18.50 -3.02 -6.33
CA VAL A 95 -18.74 -2.02 -7.39
C VAL A 95 -19.47 -0.80 -6.83
N ALA A 96 -20.53 -1.00 -6.03
CA ALA A 96 -21.23 0.11 -5.39
C ALA A 96 -20.32 0.94 -4.46
N ARG A 97 -19.47 0.27 -3.67
CA ARG A 97 -18.48 0.95 -2.82
C ARG A 97 -17.44 1.71 -3.65
N LEU A 98 -16.98 1.13 -4.76
CA LEU A 98 -16.03 1.76 -5.67
C LEU A 98 -16.62 3.07 -6.24
N ILE A 99 -17.81 3.00 -6.83
CA ILE A 99 -18.49 4.16 -7.42
C ILE A 99 -18.74 5.25 -6.38
N SER A 100 -19.17 4.87 -5.17
CA SER A 100 -19.34 5.81 -4.06
C SER A 100 -18.02 6.51 -3.68
N THR A 101 -16.93 5.74 -3.63
CA THR A 101 -15.59 6.28 -3.35
C THR A 101 -15.12 7.24 -4.44
N LEU A 102 -15.32 6.89 -5.72
CA LEU A 102 -14.96 7.73 -6.85
C LEU A 102 -15.76 9.04 -6.85
N ASN A 103 -17.08 8.96 -6.66
CA ASN A 103 -17.95 10.13 -6.55
C ASN A 103 -17.54 11.06 -5.40
N THR A 104 -17.14 10.49 -4.26
CA THR A 104 -16.69 11.29 -3.11
C THR A 104 -15.40 12.04 -3.44
N ARG A 105 -14.45 11.39 -4.13
CA ARG A 105 -13.18 12.00 -4.54
C ARG A 105 -13.35 13.08 -5.62
N LEU A 106 -14.24 12.85 -6.60
CA LEU A 106 -14.55 13.87 -7.59
C LEU A 106 -15.12 15.14 -6.93
N LYS A 107 -16.01 14.97 -5.95
CA LYS A 107 -16.55 16.11 -5.20
C LYS A 107 -15.47 16.85 -4.40
N SER A 108 -14.55 16.14 -3.72
CA SER A 108 -13.46 16.81 -2.99
C SER A 108 -12.56 17.60 -3.92
N ASP A 109 -12.14 17.02 -5.05
CA ASP A 109 -11.23 17.67 -5.99
C ASP A 109 -11.87 18.92 -6.62
N THR A 110 -13.18 18.89 -6.91
CA THR A 110 -13.91 20.07 -7.41
C THR A 110 -14.03 21.19 -6.36
N LEU A 111 -14.14 20.83 -5.08
CA LEU A 111 -14.20 21.80 -3.98
C LEU A 111 -12.84 22.46 -3.78
N ASP A 112 -11.75 21.70 -3.76
CA ASP A 112 -10.39 22.22 -3.61
C ASP A 112 -10.02 23.18 -4.76
N PHE A 113 -10.42 22.86 -5.99
CA PHE A 113 -10.27 23.75 -7.14
C PHE A 113 -11.09 25.04 -6.99
N ALA A 114 -12.35 24.93 -6.54
CA ALA A 114 -13.23 26.08 -6.35
C ALA A 114 -12.74 27.02 -5.23
N PHE A 115 -12.21 26.48 -4.13
CA PHE A 115 -11.62 27.27 -3.04
C PHE A 115 -10.33 27.98 -3.49
N SER A 116 -9.46 27.28 -4.24
CA SER A 116 -8.24 27.89 -4.79
C SER A 116 -8.54 29.02 -5.79
N PHE A 117 -9.61 28.91 -6.57
CA PHE A 117 -10.04 29.96 -7.50
C PHE A 117 -10.68 31.15 -6.77
N ALA A 118 -11.44 30.91 -5.69
CA ALA A 118 -12.06 31.95 -4.89
C ALA A 118 -11.02 32.80 -4.12
N GLU A 119 -9.93 32.20 -3.63
CA GLU A 119 -8.83 32.92 -2.98
C GLU A 119 -8.00 33.76 -3.96
N TYR A 120 -7.98 33.42 -5.25
CA TYR A 120 -7.25 34.17 -6.27
C TYR A 120 -8.05 35.33 -6.87
N THR A 121 -9.36 35.38 -6.61
CA THR A 121 -10.28 36.41 -7.13
C THR A 121 -10.77 37.40 -6.07
N ALA A 122 -10.25 37.30 -4.84
CA ALA A 122 -10.47 38.21 -3.72
C ALA A 122 -9.22 39.08 -3.45
#